data_AF-A0A2N2ZWC0-F1
#
_entry.id   AF-A0A2N2ZWC0-F1
#
_cell.length_a   1.000
_cell.length_b   1.000
_cell.length_c   1.000
_cell.angle_alpha   90.00
_cell.angle_beta   90.00
_cell.angle_gamma   90.00
#
_symmetry.space_group_name_H-M   'P 1'
#
loop_
_entity.id
_entity.type
_entity.pdbx_description
1 polymer ?
#
loop_
_entity_poly.entity_id
_entity_poly.type
_entity_poly.pdbx_seq_one_letter_code
_entity_poly.pdbx_strand_id
1 'polypeptide(L)'
;MPSTAVSFESTQFDRIFPFFLLISQNLVVESNGKTIEKLFPGIIGRPFFENFLIKRPELSVLDFNSLQSLTNQMVVIECRNLRKTTLRGQLEHLTASNQILFIGSPWFGSMEQVIENNLRLDDFAYHDPMIDLLHVLKTQEITTDELKKLLQTINN
;
A
#
# COMPACT_ATOMS: atom_id res chain seq x y z
N MET A 1 -1.43 -6.09 33.33
CA MET A 1 -1.55 -7.20 32.33
C MET A 1 -0.16 -7.42 31.77
N PRO A 2 0.34 -8.67 31.66
CA PRO A 2 1.61 -8.89 30.98
C PRO A 2 1.39 -8.52 29.52
N SER A 3 2.00 -7.42 29.09
CA SER A 3 2.10 -7.07 27.68
C SER A 3 3.09 -8.06 27.07
N THR A 4 2.62 -9.24 26.68
CA THR A 4 3.42 -10.15 25.87
C THR A 4 3.54 -9.49 24.50
N ALA A 5 4.56 -8.67 24.34
CA ALA A 5 4.84 -7.99 23.10
C ALA A 5 5.16 -9.06 22.04
N VAL A 6 4.32 -9.13 21.01
CA VAL A 6 4.64 -9.94 19.83
C VAL A 6 5.64 -9.14 19.01
N SER A 7 6.85 -9.64 18.89
CA SER A 7 7.91 -9.07 18.04
C SER A 7 8.05 -9.89 16.77
N PHE A 8 8.19 -9.21 15.64
CA PHE A 8 8.51 -9.84 14.36
C PHE A 8 9.98 -9.62 14.03
N GLU A 9 10.63 -10.65 13.48
CA GLU A 9 11.86 -10.43 12.72
C GLU A 9 11.56 -9.64 11.45
N SER A 10 12.54 -8.91 10.91
CA SER A 10 12.38 -8.12 9.68
C SER A 10 11.78 -8.94 8.54
N THR A 11 12.29 -10.16 8.32
CA THR A 11 11.78 -11.04 7.26
C THR A 11 10.35 -11.51 7.49
N GLN A 12 9.93 -11.68 8.74
CA GLN A 12 8.55 -12.04 9.08
C GLN A 12 7.63 -10.86 8.82
N PHE A 13 8.05 -9.67 9.25
CA PHE A 13 7.30 -8.43 9.07
C PHE A 13 7.12 -8.11 7.59
N ASP A 14 8.17 -8.24 6.76
CA ASP A 14 8.10 -8.06 5.30
C ASP A 14 7.14 -9.03 4.59
N ARG A 15 6.97 -10.25 5.12
CA ARG A 15 6.02 -11.23 4.55
C ARG A 15 4.57 -10.89 4.88
N ILE A 16 4.34 -10.32 6.05
CA ILE A 16 2.99 -10.01 6.55
C ILE A 16 2.56 -8.62 6.07
N PHE A 17 3.48 -7.66 6.02
CA PHE A 17 3.23 -6.27 5.67
C PHE A 17 4.21 -5.78 4.58
N PRO A 18 4.20 -6.35 3.37
CA PRO A 18 5.20 -6.02 2.34
C PRO A 18 5.18 -4.55 1.87
N PHE A 19 4.13 -3.80 2.19
CA PHE A 19 3.94 -2.41 1.80
C PHE A 19 4.04 -1.40 2.97
N PHE A 20 4.78 -1.72 4.03
CA PHE A 20 4.91 -0.82 5.18
C PHE A 20 5.85 0.36 4.93
N LEU A 21 5.70 1.44 5.71
CA LEU A 21 6.68 2.52 5.85
C LEU A 21 6.88 2.82 7.33
N LEU A 22 8.13 2.97 7.77
CA LEU A 22 8.45 3.45 9.10
C LEU A 22 8.99 4.88 9.00
N ILE A 23 8.34 5.80 9.70
CA ILE A 23 8.58 7.24 9.61
C ILE A 23 9.01 7.74 10.99
N SER A 24 10.15 8.42 11.03
CA SER A 24 10.69 8.99 12.27
C SER A 24 9.94 10.24 12.71
N GLN A 25 10.20 10.69 13.94
CA GLN A 25 9.73 11.98 14.45
C GLN A 25 10.13 13.17 13.56
N ASN A 26 11.26 13.07 12.84
CA ASN A 26 11.75 14.10 11.94
C ASN A 26 11.15 14.01 10.53
N LEU A 27 10.08 13.21 10.35
CA LEU A 27 9.40 12.98 9.08
C LEU A 27 10.32 12.40 8.00
N VAL A 28 11.27 11.55 8.41
CA VAL A 28 12.17 10.84 7.51
C VAL A 28 11.74 9.37 7.45
N VAL A 29 11.74 8.78 6.25
CA VAL A 29 11.49 7.35 6.08
C VAL A 29 12.72 6.58 6.56
N GLU A 30 12.60 5.82 7.65
CA GLU A 30 13.70 5.04 8.23
C GLU A 30 13.75 3.60 7.70
N SER A 31 12.59 3.05 7.34
CA SER A 31 12.48 1.71 6.78
C SER A 31 11.22 1.59 5.93
N ASN A 32 11.20 0.60 5.04
CA ASN A 32 10.06 0.30 4.19
C ASN A 32 9.97 -1.21 3.96
N GLY A 33 8.80 -1.66 3.53
CA GLY A 33 8.61 -3.06 3.13
C GLY A 33 9.30 -3.38 1.81
N LYS A 34 9.72 -4.64 1.65
CA LYS A 34 10.37 -5.15 0.43
C LYS A 34 9.69 -4.72 -0.87
N THR A 35 8.36 -4.62 -0.88
CA THR A 35 7.60 -4.30 -2.08
C THR A 35 7.47 -2.80 -2.30
N ILE A 36 7.49 -1.98 -1.25
CA ILE A 36 7.66 -0.53 -1.43
C ILE A 36 8.99 -0.24 -2.11
N GLU A 37 10.09 -0.85 -1.67
CA GLU A 37 11.41 -0.60 -2.27
C GLU A 37 11.42 -0.98 -3.76
N LYS A 38 10.71 -2.05 -4.13
CA LYS A 38 10.52 -2.44 -5.54
C LYS A 38 9.68 -1.43 -6.34
N LEU A 39 8.62 -0.89 -5.73
CA LEU A 39 7.66 0.02 -6.36
C LEU A 39 8.15 1.47 -6.43
N PHE A 40 8.92 1.89 -5.43
CA PHE A 40 9.47 3.23 -5.30
C PHE A 40 10.82 3.18 -4.56
N PRO A 41 11.92 2.87 -5.28
CA PRO A 41 13.23 2.63 -4.68
C PRO A 41 13.89 3.89 -4.14
N GLY A 42 14.76 3.72 -3.14
CA GLY A 42 15.65 4.77 -2.66
C GLY A 42 14.99 5.83 -1.80
N ILE A 43 13.86 5.52 -1.16
CA ILE A 43 13.14 6.44 -0.27
C ILE A 43 13.68 6.47 1.17
N ILE A 44 14.42 5.43 1.58
CA ILE A 44 15.01 5.34 2.93
C ILE A 44 15.99 6.50 3.11
N GLY A 45 15.90 7.18 4.26
CA GLY A 45 16.67 8.36 4.61
C GLY A 45 16.13 9.66 4.01
N ARG A 46 15.05 9.63 3.22
CA ARG A 46 14.47 10.83 2.61
C ARG A 46 13.24 11.36 3.38
N PRO A 47 12.93 12.66 3.25
CA PRO A 47 11.73 13.23 3.86
C PRO A 47 10.44 12.60 3.31
N PHE A 48 9.53 12.22 4.20
CA PHE A 48 8.26 11.58 3.86
C PHE A 48 7.44 12.45 2.91
N PHE A 49 7.21 13.73 3.24
CA PHE A 49 6.35 14.61 2.43
C PHE A 49 6.94 15.02 1.07
N GLU A 50 8.24 14.83 0.84
CA GLU A 50 8.87 15.01 -0.47
C GLU A 50 8.62 13.82 -1.40
N ASN A 51 8.38 12.64 -0.83
CA ASN A 51 8.23 11.38 -1.57
C ASN A 51 6.77 10.90 -1.56
N PHE A 52 5.96 11.31 -0.59
CA PHE A 52 4.59 10.88 -0.42
C PHE A 52 3.65 12.08 -0.25
N LEU A 53 2.41 11.91 -0.69
CA LEU A 53 1.33 12.87 -0.51
C LEU A 53 0.14 12.18 0.14
N ILE A 54 -0.35 12.68 1.27
CA ILE A 54 -1.57 12.18 1.87
C ILE A 54 -2.76 12.75 1.09
N LYS A 55 -3.46 11.89 0.35
CA LYS A 55 -4.65 12.24 -0.43
C LYS A 55 -5.89 12.30 0.44
N ARG A 56 -5.99 11.39 1.42
CA ARG A 56 -7.16 11.26 2.28
C ARG A 56 -6.74 10.79 3.69
N PRO A 57 -7.24 11.44 4.75
CA PRO A 57 -7.85 12.77 4.73
C PRO A 57 -6.82 13.85 4.32
N GLU A 58 -7.29 14.99 3.83
CA GLU A 58 -6.39 16.09 3.47
C GLU A 58 -5.78 16.71 4.73
N LEU A 59 -4.46 16.90 4.73
CA LEU A 59 -3.74 17.50 5.85
C LEU A 59 -3.56 19.01 5.62
N SER A 60 -3.93 19.81 6.62
CA SER A 60 -3.68 21.25 6.61
C SER A 60 -2.24 21.60 6.99
N VAL A 61 -1.59 20.76 7.79
CA VAL A 61 -0.22 20.94 8.27
C VAL A 61 0.59 19.67 7.99
N LEU A 62 1.82 19.84 7.51
CA LEU A 62 2.72 18.74 7.16
C LEU A 62 3.73 18.50 8.28
N ASP A 63 3.23 18.10 9.45
CA ASP A 63 4.04 17.81 10.63
C ASP A 63 3.77 16.41 11.22
N PHE A 64 4.60 16.01 12.18
CA PHE A 64 4.50 14.69 12.82
C PHE A 64 3.19 14.53 13.61
N ASN A 65 2.76 15.58 14.31
CA ASN A 65 1.51 15.56 15.09
C ASN A 65 0.29 15.34 14.18
N SER A 66 0.31 15.93 12.99
CA SER A 66 -0.73 15.74 11.98
C SER A 66 -0.77 14.29 11.52
N LEU A 67 0.38 13.65 11.24
CA LEU A 67 0.42 12.21 10.95
C LEU A 67 -0.12 11.36 12.11
N GLN A 68 0.28 11.69 13.34
CA GLN A 68 -0.17 10.98 14.54
C GLN A 68 -1.69 11.08 14.74
N SER A 69 -2.30 12.21 14.39
CA SER A 69 -3.75 12.41 14.46
C SER A 69 -4.55 11.49 13.51
N LEU A 70 -3.88 10.89 12.52
CA LEU A 70 -4.50 10.01 11.53
C LEU A 70 -4.45 8.51 11.89
N THR A 71 -3.92 8.14 13.06
CA THR A 71 -3.67 6.74 13.44
C THR A 71 -4.94 5.88 13.53
N ASN A 72 -6.07 6.45 13.95
CA ASN A 72 -7.33 5.72 14.12
C ASN A 72 -8.27 5.82 12.91
N GLN A 73 -7.73 5.99 11.70
CA GLN A 73 -8.53 6.09 10.49
C GLN A 73 -7.80 5.56 9.26
N MET A 74 -8.57 5.27 8.22
CA MET A 74 -8.04 4.88 6.93
C MET A 74 -7.41 6.09 6.22
N VAL A 75 -6.20 5.90 5.73
CA VAL A 75 -5.46 6.88 4.95
C VAL A 75 -5.21 6.38 3.54
N VAL A 76 -5.13 7.32 2.61
CA VAL A 76 -4.65 7.08 1.24
C VAL A 76 -3.45 7.96 1.00
N ILE A 77 -2.32 7.34 0.70
CA ILE A 77 -1.08 8.02 0.36
C ILE A 77 -0.75 7.80 -1.12
N GLU A 78 -0.33 8.83 -1.82
CA GLU A 78 0.18 8.76 -3.18
C GLU A 78 1.71 8.84 -3.14
N CYS A 79 2.37 7.86 -3.75
CA CYS A 79 3.79 7.88 -4.02
C CYS A 79 4.07 8.91 -5.11
N ARG A 80 5.04 9.81 -4.91
CA ARG A 80 5.54 10.75 -5.92
C ARG A 80 6.53 10.06 -6.87
N ASN A 81 6.19 8.84 -7.32
CA ASN A 81 6.90 8.10 -8.35
C ASN A 81 6.32 8.44 -9.75
N LEU A 82 6.92 7.89 -10.80
CA LEU A 82 6.49 8.15 -12.19
C LEU A 82 5.00 7.82 -12.44
N ARG A 83 4.50 6.78 -11.77
CA ARG A 83 3.14 6.24 -11.96
C ARG A 83 2.10 6.81 -11.00
N LYS A 84 2.51 7.66 -10.04
CA LYS A 84 1.66 8.19 -8.96
C LYS A 84 0.87 7.11 -8.25
N THR A 85 1.54 6.01 -7.91
CA THR A 85 0.88 4.86 -7.30
C THR A 85 0.25 5.24 -5.96
N THR A 86 -0.96 4.77 -5.69
CA THR A 86 -1.65 5.05 -4.43
C THR A 86 -1.63 3.81 -3.53
N LEU A 87 -1.42 4.04 -2.24
CA LEU A 87 -1.46 3.03 -1.19
C LEU A 87 -2.59 3.39 -0.24
N ARG A 88 -3.41 2.39 0.10
CA ARG A 88 -4.51 2.51 1.06
C ARG A 88 -4.12 1.74 2.31
N GLY A 89 -4.27 2.35 3.47
CA GLY A 89 -3.85 1.71 4.72
C GLY A 89 -4.26 2.48 5.95
N GLN A 90 -3.52 2.26 7.02
CA GLN A 90 -3.64 2.98 8.29
C GLN A 90 -2.25 3.38 8.78
N LEU A 91 -2.23 4.34 9.70
CA LEU A 91 -1.03 4.73 10.43
C LEU A 91 -1.13 4.21 11.86
N GLU A 92 0.00 3.88 12.46
CA GLU A 92 0.09 3.51 13.87
C GLU A 92 1.23 4.24 14.54
N HIS A 93 0.99 4.75 15.75
CA HIS A 93 2.03 5.44 16.52
C HIS A 93 2.72 4.44 17.44
N LEU A 94 3.99 4.17 17.13
CA LEU A 94 4.85 3.34 17.95
C LEU A 94 5.43 4.21 19.07
N THR A 95 4.73 4.24 20.21
CA THR A 95 5.05 5.13 21.34
C THR A 95 6.43 4.89 21.94
N ALA A 96 6.92 3.64 21.92
CA ALA A 96 8.22 3.27 22.48
C ALA A 96 9.42 3.88 21.72
N SER A 97 9.30 4.04 20.41
CA SER A 97 10.35 4.59 19.53
C SER A 97 10.00 5.98 18.98
N ASN A 98 8.80 6.48 19.28
CA ASN A 98 8.22 7.71 18.74
C ASN A 98 8.27 7.78 17.20
N GLN A 99 7.80 6.71 16.56
CA GLN A 99 7.73 6.57 15.12
C GLN A 99 6.28 6.39 14.66
N ILE A 100 6.01 6.73 13.41
CA ILE A 100 4.75 6.38 12.73
C ILE A 100 5.00 5.22 11.80
N LEU A 101 4.25 4.15 11.98
CA LEU A 101 4.21 3.00 11.08
C LEU A 101 3.01 3.13 10.15
N PHE A 102 3.22 3.23 8.85
CA PHE A 102 2.19 2.99 7.87
C PHE A 102 2.15 1.52 7.49
N ILE A 103 0.96 0.93 7.48
CA ILE A 103 0.69 -0.39 6.90
C ILE A 103 -0.50 -0.28 5.97
N GLY A 104 -0.41 -0.94 4.81
CA GLY A 104 -1.46 -0.89 3.82
C GLY A 104 -1.14 -1.76 2.62
N SER A 105 -1.87 -1.52 1.54
CA SER A 105 -1.69 -2.19 0.26
C SER A 105 -1.91 -1.19 -0.89
N PRO A 106 -1.34 -1.42 -2.08
CA PRO A 106 -1.63 -0.63 -3.25
C PRO A 106 -3.12 -0.65 -3.60
N TRP A 107 -3.66 0.52 -3.91
CA TRP A 107 -5.01 0.64 -4.41
C TRP A 107 -5.01 0.50 -5.94
N PHE A 108 -4.93 -0.73 -6.42
CA PHE A 108 -5.07 -1.03 -7.85
C PHE A 108 -6.52 -1.36 -8.21
N GLY A 109 -6.93 -0.91 -9.40
CA GLY A 109 -8.24 -1.20 -9.97
C GLY A 109 -8.27 -2.39 -10.91
N SER A 110 -7.11 -2.89 -11.35
CA SER A 110 -7.02 -4.02 -12.28
C SER A 110 -5.67 -4.74 -12.18
N MET A 111 -5.60 -5.96 -12.76
CA MET A 111 -4.35 -6.73 -12.79
C MET A 111 -3.29 -6.10 -13.68
N GLU A 112 -3.71 -5.36 -14.72
CA GLU A 112 -2.81 -4.61 -15.61
C GLU A 112 -2.02 -3.56 -14.82
N GLN A 113 -2.67 -2.87 -13.87
CA GLN A 113 -1.98 -1.91 -13.00
C GLN A 113 -0.91 -2.57 -12.11
N VAL A 114 -1.15 -3.80 -11.63
CA VAL A 114 -0.16 -4.56 -10.87
C VAL A 114 1.08 -4.82 -11.72
N ILE A 115 0.88 -5.35 -12.93
CA ILE A 115 1.94 -5.69 -13.88
C ILE A 115 2.71 -4.44 -14.31
N GLU A 116 1.98 -3.36 -14.61
CA GLU A 116 2.54 -2.06 -14.96
C GLU A 116 3.46 -1.52 -13.86
N ASN A 117 3.09 -1.66 -12.59
CA ASN A 117 3.93 -1.26 -11.47
C ASN A 117 5.07 -2.25 -11.17
N ASN A 118 5.39 -3.17 -12.09
CA ASN A 118 6.38 -4.23 -11.95
C ASN A 118 6.14 -5.16 -10.75
N LEU A 119 4.88 -5.29 -10.33
CA LEU A 119 4.49 -6.15 -9.23
C LEU A 119 3.97 -7.50 -9.75
N ARG A 120 4.09 -8.50 -8.89
CA ARG A 120 3.61 -9.88 -9.06
C ARG A 120 2.77 -10.24 -7.84
N LEU A 121 2.01 -11.32 -7.96
CA LEU A 121 1.18 -11.84 -6.87
C LEU A 121 2.00 -12.10 -5.59
N ASP A 122 3.22 -12.63 -5.73
CA ASP A 122 4.11 -12.93 -4.59
C ASP A 122 4.68 -11.69 -3.87
N ASP A 123 4.44 -10.49 -4.41
CA ASP A 123 4.81 -9.24 -3.77
C ASP A 123 3.77 -8.78 -2.72
N PHE A 124 2.59 -9.41 -2.69
CA PHE A 124 1.51 -9.14 -1.74
C PHE A 124 1.53 -10.15 -0.59
N ALA A 125 0.90 -9.79 0.54
CA ALA A 125 0.72 -10.72 1.64
C ALA A 125 -0.32 -11.78 1.26
N TYR A 126 -0.15 -13.02 1.72
CA TYR A 126 -1.09 -14.11 1.42
C TYR A 126 -2.53 -13.87 1.90
N HIS A 127 -2.71 -12.98 2.87
CA HIS A 127 -4.02 -12.62 3.42
C HIS A 127 -4.58 -11.33 2.82
N ASP A 128 -3.91 -10.74 1.83
CA ASP A 128 -4.36 -9.50 1.21
C ASP A 128 -5.53 -9.77 0.25
N PRO A 129 -6.76 -9.33 0.59
CA PRO A 129 -7.94 -9.63 -0.21
C PRO A 129 -7.97 -8.87 -1.55
N MET A 130 -7.13 -7.85 -1.74
CA MET A 130 -7.08 -7.10 -3.00
C MET A 130 -6.71 -8.00 -4.16
N ILE A 131 -5.79 -8.94 -3.97
CA ILE A 131 -5.37 -9.85 -5.02
C ILE A 131 -6.50 -10.80 -5.43
N ASP A 132 -7.19 -11.39 -4.46
CA ASP A 132 -8.33 -12.26 -4.72
C ASP A 132 -9.44 -11.49 -5.46
N LEU A 133 -9.69 -10.24 -5.05
CA LEU A 133 -10.66 -9.38 -5.71
C LEU A 133 -10.27 -9.06 -7.16
N LEU A 134 -9.02 -8.71 -7.42
CA LEU A 134 -8.54 -8.43 -8.78
C LEU A 134 -8.66 -9.66 -9.68
N HIS A 135 -8.39 -10.85 -9.14
CA HIS A 135 -8.60 -12.12 -9.85
C HIS A 135 -10.07 -12.32 -10.23
N VAL A 136 -10.98 -12.15 -9.28
CA VAL A 136 -12.44 -12.29 -9.52
C VAL A 136 -12.91 -11.29 -10.57
N LEU A 137 -12.48 -10.02 -10.48
CA LEU A 137 -12.82 -8.99 -11.46
C LEU A 137 -12.32 -9.33 -12.85
N LYS A 138 -11.08 -9.86 -12.96
CA LYS A 138 -10.52 -10.26 -14.25
C LYS A 138 -11.28 -11.41 -14.87
N THR A 139 -11.67 -12.41 -14.09
CA THR A 139 -12.51 -13.52 -14.58
C THR A 139 -13.86 -13.03 -15.07
N GLN A 140 -14.51 -12.13 -14.33
CA GLN A 140 -15.79 -11.54 -14.75
C GLN A 140 -15.66 -10.74 -16.06
N GLU A 141 -14.58 -9.97 -16.22
CA GLU A 141 -14.28 -9.23 -17.45
C GLU A 141 -14.14 -10.18 -18.65
N ILE A 142 -13.36 -11.26 -18.51
CA ILE A 142 -13.16 -12.27 -19.56
C ILE A 142 -14.48 -12.93 -19.96
N THR A 143 -15.26 -13.41 -19.00
CA THR A 143 -16.56 -14.05 -19.27
C THR A 143 -17.53 -13.09 -19.95
N THR A 144 -17.53 -11.82 -19.55
CA THR A 144 -18.39 -10.79 -20.16
C THR A 144 -18.00 -10.54 -21.62
N ASP A 145 -16.70 -10.49 -21.91
CA ASP A 145 -16.21 -10.29 -23.27
C ASP A 145 -16.45 -11.50 -24.18
N GLU A 146 -16.35 -12.72 -23.66
CA GLU A 146 -16.74 -13.94 -24.37
C GLU A 146 -18.24 -13.93 -24.72
N LEU A 147 -19.10 -13.56 -23.77
CA LEU A 147 -20.55 -13.46 -23.98
C LEU A 147 -20.89 -12.44 -25.08
N LYS A 148 -20.23 -11.27 -25.09
CA LYS A 148 -20.41 -10.25 -26.14
C LYS A 148 -20.03 -10.79 -27.53
N LYS A 149 -18.91 -11.51 -27.63
CA LYS A 149 -18.46 -12.12 -28.90
C LYS A 149 -19.43 -13.18 -29.42
N LEU A 150 -20.01 -13.98 -28.53
CA LEU A 150 -21.06 -14.94 -28.89
C LEU A 150 -22.31 -14.25 -29.43
N LEU A 151 -22.80 -13.20 -28.75
CA LEU A 151 -23.95 -12.43 -29.21
C LEU A 151 -23.72 -11.78 -30.58
N GLN A 152 -22.52 -11.24 -30.84
CA GLN A 152 -22.16 -10.67 -32.14
C GLN A 152 -22.13 -11.74 -33.25
N THR A 153 -21.76 -12.98 -32.93
CA THR A 153 -21.72 -14.07 -33.89
C THR A 153 -23.11 -14.58 -34.23
N ILE A 154 -24.05 -14.54 -33.27
CA ILE A 154 -25.45 -14.98 -33.46
C ILE A 154 -26.28 -13.94 -34.22
N ASN A 155 -25.92 -12.66 -34.12
CA ASN A 155 -26.63 -11.55 -34.79
C ASN A 155 -26.12 -11.24 -36.22
N ASN A 156 -25.12 -11.98 -36.71
CA ASN A 156 -24.62 -11.94 -38.09
C ASN A 156 -25.03 -13.21 -38.84
#